data_AF-A0A7X8AVK2-F1
#
_entry.id   AF-A0A7X8AVK2-F1
#
_cell.length_a   1.000
_cell.length_b   1.000
_cell.length_c   1.000
_cell.angle_alpha   90.00
_cell.angle_beta   90.00
_cell.angle_gamma   90.00
#
_symmetry.space_group_name_H-M   'P 1'
#
loop_
_entity.id
_entity.type
_entity.pdbx_description
1 polymer ?
#
loop_
_entity_poly.entity_id
_entity_poly.type
_entity_poly.pdbx_seq_one_letter_code
_entity_poly.pdbx_strand_id
1 'polypeptide(L)'
;MKTLNFGPRENYFNVLNVPDELYINPTQFWNEYNQPWLDNAIARDDIIILATKPETKIGSLFRKNASGNLELSGFGKEYLHLRKNGYVFDAKTNQIIKK
;
A
#
# COMPACT_ATOMS: atom_id res chain seq x y z
N MET A 1 1.90 17.16 2.87
CA MET A 1 1.43 17.60 1.53
C MET A 1 0.47 16.55 0.98
N LYS A 2 -0.82 16.89 0.85
CA LYS A 2 -1.81 16.04 0.18
C LYS A 2 -1.78 16.34 -1.33
N THR A 3 -2.14 15.40 -2.19
CA THR A 3 -2.06 15.53 -3.66
C THR A 3 -3.13 14.70 -4.37
N LEU A 4 -3.55 15.18 -5.53
CA LEU A 4 -4.38 14.46 -6.51
C LEU A 4 -3.57 14.01 -7.74
N ASN A 5 -2.28 14.33 -7.79
CA ASN A 5 -1.40 13.89 -8.86
C ASN A 5 -0.72 12.58 -8.46
N PHE A 6 -1.28 11.49 -8.98
CA PHE A 6 -0.83 10.11 -8.78
C PHE A 6 0.12 9.61 -9.87
N GLY A 7 0.43 10.46 -10.84
CA GLY A 7 1.32 10.13 -11.94
C GLY A 7 2.77 9.93 -11.48
N PRO A 8 3.57 9.25 -12.31
CA PRO A 8 4.98 9.06 -12.03
C PRO A 8 5.72 10.40 -11.97
N ARG A 9 6.64 10.53 -11.02
CA ARG A 9 7.58 11.64 -10.91
C ARG A 9 8.98 11.11 -11.18
N GLU A 10 9.54 11.48 -12.33
CA GLU A 10 10.88 11.04 -12.72
C GLU A 10 11.94 11.59 -11.75
N ASN A 11 12.84 10.73 -11.26
CA ASN A 11 13.88 11.05 -10.28
C ASN A 11 13.40 11.54 -8.90
N TYR A 12 12.12 11.34 -8.56
CA TYR A 12 11.55 11.68 -7.24
C TYR A 12 10.72 10.52 -6.66
N PHE A 13 10.34 10.64 -5.38
CA PHE A 13 9.41 9.69 -4.76
C PHE A 13 7.97 9.93 -5.20
N ASN A 14 7.29 8.84 -5.57
CA ASN A 14 5.84 8.80 -5.71
C ASN A 14 5.21 8.50 -4.35
N VAL A 15 4.18 9.25 -3.95
CA VAL A 15 3.49 9.05 -2.67
C VAL A 15 1.98 9.14 -2.90
N LEU A 16 1.24 8.12 -2.46
CA LEU A 16 -0.21 8.21 -2.33
C LEU A 16 -0.54 8.92 -1.02
N ASN A 17 -0.87 10.21 -1.11
CA ASN A 17 -1.33 10.98 0.05
C ASN A 17 -2.45 11.92 -0.35
N VAL A 18 -3.69 11.46 -0.24
CA VAL A 18 -4.88 12.22 -0.67
C VAL A 18 -5.50 13.01 0.50
N PRO A 19 -6.22 14.11 0.23
CA PRO A 19 -7.01 14.82 1.25
C PRO A 19 -7.92 13.87 2.05
N ASP A 20 -8.08 14.13 3.34
CA ASP A 20 -8.80 13.23 4.25
C ASP A 20 -10.29 13.12 3.89
N GLU A 21 -10.87 14.17 3.29
CA GLU A 21 -12.25 14.20 2.76
C GLU A 21 -12.52 13.16 1.67
N LEU A 22 -11.49 12.65 1.00
CA LEU A 22 -11.61 11.62 -0.03
C LEU A 22 -11.62 10.20 0.53
N TYR A 23 -11.37 10.06 1.84
CA TYR A 23 -11.55 8.82 2.57
C TYR A 23 -13.00 8.73 3.07
N ILE A 24 -13.85 8.01 2.33
CA ILE A 24 -15.24 7.77 2.73
C ILE A 24 -15.31 6.48 3.57
N ASN A 25 -14.76 5.39 3.04
CA ASN A 25 -14.68 4.11 3.72
C ASN A 25 -13.53 3.25 3.16
N PRO A 26 -13.11 2.19 3.87
CA PRO A 26 -11.97 1.38 3.45
C PRO A 26 -12.12 0.70 2.08
N THR A 27 -13.35 0.34 1.69
CA THR A 27 -13.60 -0.34 0.42
C THR A 27 -13.50 0.63 -0.75
N GLN A 28 -14.15 1.78 -0.64
CA GLN A 28 -14.06 2.86 -1.63
C GLN A 28 -12.61 3.32 -1.80
N PHE A 29 -11.92 3.59 -0.69
CA PHE A 29 -10.55 4.08 -0.74
C PHE A 29 -9.59 3.10 -1.42
N TRP A 30 -9.75 1.80 -1.14
CA TRP A 30 -8.99 0.75 -1.82
C TRP A 30 -9.22 0.77 -3.34
N ASN A 31 -10.49 0.77 -3.76
CA ASN A 31 -10.86 0.65 -5.17
C ASN A 31 -10.48 1.89 -5.99
N GLU A 32 -10.61 3.09 -5.41
CA GLU A 32 -10.43 4.35 -6.12
C GLU A 32 -8.99 4.88 -6.05
N TYR A 33 -8.25 4.57 -4.97
CA TYR A 33 -6.94 5.16 -4.73
C TYR A 33 -5.83 4.12 -4.58
N ASN A 34 -5.88 3.23 -3.58
CA ASN A 34 -4.74 2.34 -3.30
C ASN A 34 -4.45 1.39 -4.45
N GLN A 35 -5.46 0.68 -4.94
CA GLN A 35 -5.24 -0.34 -5.96
C GLN A 35 -4.78 0.29 -7.29
N PRO A 36 -5.44 1.31 -7.86
CA PRO A 36 -4.96 1.92 -9.10
C PRO A 36 -3.56 2.54 -8.97
N TRP A 37 -3.23 3.12 -7.82
CA TRP A 37 -1.90 3.69 -7.58
C TRP A 37 -0.83 2.59 -7.52
N LEU A 38 -1.11 1.49 -6.81
CA LEU A 38 -0.21 0.34 -6.75
C LEU A 38 -0.08 -0.36 -8.10
N ASP A 39 -1.17 -0.51 -8.85
CA ASP A 39 -1.15 -1.11 -10.19
C ASP A 39 -0.24 -0.31 -11.14
N ASN A 40 -0.28 1.02 -11.05
CA ASN A 40 0.62 1.87 -11.81
C ASN A 40 2.08 1.72 -11.38
N ALA A 41 2.36 1.58 -10.09
CA ALA A 41 3.71 1.34 -9.59
C ALA A 41 4.24 -0.05 -10.01
N ILE A 42 3.37 -1.06 -9.96
CA ILE A 42 3.64 -2.42 -10.42
C ILE A 42 3.92 -2.45 -11.92
N ALA A 43 3.16 -1.71 -12.74
CA ALA A 43 3.36 -1.65 -14.18
C ALA A 43 4.73 -1.05 -14.59
N ARG A 44 5.37 -0.30 -13.69
CA ARG A 44 6.72 0.26 -13.87
C ARG A 44 7.82 -0.56 -13.19
N ASP A 45 7.45 -1.65 -12.53
CA ASP A 45 8.34 -2.42 -11.64
C ASP A 45 9.04 -1.54 -10.58
N ASP A 46 8.34 -0.52 -10.07
CA ASP A 46 8.88 0.41 -9.07
C ASP A 46 9.37 -0.35 -7.83
N ILE A 47 10.50 0.08 -7.26
CA ILE A 47 10.92 -0.35 -5.91
C ILE A 47 10.03 0.35 -4.89
N ILE A 48 9.33 -0.42 -4.05
CA ILE A 48 8.47 0.13 -3.01
C ILE A 48 9.18 0.08 -1.66
N ILE A 49 9.38 1.23 -1.03
CA ILE A 49 9.96 1.34 0.32
C ILE A 49 8.81 1.29 1.32
N LEU A 50 8.88 0.37 2.29
CA LEU A 50 7.90 0.29 3.37
C LEU A 50 8.35 1.19 4.53
N ALA A 51 7.45 1.97 5.10
CA ALA A 51 7.76 2.78 6.29
C ALA A 51 7.85 1.92 7.56
N THR A 52 7.17 0.78 7.58
CA THR A 52 7.13 -0.18 8.70
C THR A 52 7.37 -1.60 8.19
N LYS A 53 7.82 -2.50 9.06
CA LYS A 53 7.99 -3.91 8.69
C LYS A 53 6.62 -4.60 8.59
N PRO A 54 6.38 -5.42 7.55
CA PRO A 54 5.16 -6.20 7.38
C PRO A 54 5.16 -7.38 8.35
N GLU A 55 4.66 -7.16 9.56
CA GLU A 55 4.60 -8.17 10.62
C GLU A 55 3.21 -8.79 10.70
N THR A 56 3.16 -10.11 10.91
CA THR A 56 1.93 -10.90 11.07
C THR A 56 1.27 -10.65 12.43
N LYS A 57 0.90 -9.40 12.73
CA LYS A 57 0.29 -8.97 13.99
C LYS A 57 -0.76 -7.87 13.81
N ILE A 58 -1.59 -7.69 14.85
CA ILE A 58 -2.52 -6.56 14.94
C ILE A 58 -1.71 -5.25 15.00
N GLY A 59 -2.11 -4.27 14.20
CA GLY A 59 -1.42 -2.98 14.07
C GLY A 59 -0.32 -2.97 12.99
N SER A 60 -0.09 -4.09 12.31
CA SER A 60 0.71 -4.16 11.07
C SER A 60 -0.15 -4.76 9.95
N LEU A 61 0.08 -6.02 9.55
CA LEU A 61 -0.68 -6.64 8.46
C LEU A 61 -2.16 -6.91 8.80
N PHE A 62 -2.49 -6.99 10.09
CA PHE A 62 -3.86 -7.28 10.53
C PHE A 62 -4.44 -6.16 11.41
N ARG A 63 -5.77 -6.11 11.45
CA ARG A 63 -6.56 -5.28 12.37
C ARG A 63 -7.77 -6.05 12.89
N LYS A 64 -8.38 -5.57 13.97
CA LYS A 64 -9.74 -5.99 14.35
C LYS A 64 -10.75 -5.06 13.71
N ASN A 65 -11.80 -5.61 13.12
CA ASN A 65 -12.92 -4.81 12.62
C ASN A 65 -13.90 -4.43 13.74
N ALA A 66 -14.97 -3.70 13.40
CA ALA A 66 -15.96 -3.23 14.35
C ALA A 66 -16.65 -4.38 15.14
N SER A 67 -16.75 -5.57 14.55
CA SER A 67 -17.27 -6.78 15.20
C SER A 67 -16.21 -7.53 16.03
N GLY A 68 -14.97 -7.02 16.10
CA GLY A 68 -13.86 -7.65 16.81
C GLY A 68 -13.13 -8.75 16.03
N ASN A 69 -13.56 -9.05 14.81
CA ASN A 69 -12.97 -10.10 13.97
C ASN A 69 -11.65 -9.63 13.36
N LEU A 70 -10.69 -10.55 13.23
CA LEU A 70 -9.40 -10.28 12.60
C LEU A 70 -9.57 -10.20 11.08
N GLU A 71 -9.03 -9.15 10.48
CA GLU A 71 -8.96 -8.96 9.02
C GLU A 71 -7.66 -8.27 8.61
N LEU A 72 -7.36 -8.24 7.31
CA LEU A 72 -6.23 -7.47 6.79
C LEU A 72 -6.45 -5.97 7.05
N SER A 73 -5.38 -5.31 7.50
CA SER A 73 -5.34 -3.85 7.53
C SER A 73 -5.23 -3.28 6.12
N GLY A 74 -5.33 -1.95 5.96
CA GLY A 74 -5.01 -1.30 4.68
C GLY A 74 -3.60 -1.68 4.20
N PHE A 75 -2.62 -1.55 5.08
CA PHE A 75 -1.23 -1.99 4.83
C PHE A 75 -1.14 -3.49 4.49
N GLY A 76 -1.91 -4.33 5.18
CA GLY A 76 -2.00 -5.76 4.89
C GLY A 76 -2.53 -6.06 3.49
N LYS A 77 -3.53 -5.30 3.03
CA LYS A 77 -4.08 -5.42 1.66
C LYS A 77 -3.05 -4.99 0.62
N GLU A 78 -2.36 -3.87 0.83
CA GLU A 78 -1.29 -3.37 -0.06
C GLU A 78 -0.15 -4.39 -0.18
N TYR A 79 0.33 -4.89 0.97
CA TYR A 79 1.38 -5.90 1.02
C TYR A 79 0.97 -7.17 0.29
N LEU A 80 -0.24 -7.69 0.54
CA LEU A 80 -0.74 -8.89 -0.14
C LEU A 80 -0.88 -8.68 -1.65
N HIS A 81 -1.33 -7.49 -2.09
CA HIS A 81 -1.46 -7.16 -3.51
C HIS A 81 -0.11 -7.16 -4.22
N LEU A 82 0.91 -6.55 -3.62
CA LEU A 82 2.28 -6.59 -4.14
C LEU A 82 2.81 -8.03 -4.22
N ARG A 83 2.63 -8.83 -3.15
CA ARG A 83 3.04 -10.24 -3.10
C ARG A 83 2.38 -11.09 -4.20
N LYS A 84 1.08 -10.89 -4.45
CA LYS A 84 0.35 -11.56 -5.54
C LYS A 84 0.88 -11.19 -6.93
N ASN A 85 1.46 -10.00 -7.07
CA ASN A 85 2.06 -9.51 -8.31
C ASN A 85 3.58 -9.80 -8.40
N GLY A 86 4.09 -10.78 -7.66
CA GLY A 86 5.48 -11.25 -7.78
C GLY A 86 6.51 -10.43 -7.00
N TYR A 87 6.07 -9.49 -6.17
CA TYR A 87 7.01 -8.74 -5.35
C TYR A 87 7.46 -9.52 -4.11
N VAL A 88 8.69 -9.29 -3.68
CA VAL A 88 9.30 -9.92 -2.51
C VAL A 88 9.89 -8.90 -1.56
N PHE A 89 9.52 -9.04 -0.29
CA PHE A 89 10.04 -8.20 0.79
C PHE A 89 11.49 -8.57 1.12
N ASP A 90 12.34 -7.54 1.22
CA ASP A 90 13.69 -7.62 1.73
C ASP A 90 13.78 -6.91 3.09
N ALA A 91 13.98 -7.69 4.14
CA ALA A 91 14.06 -7.21 5.50
C ALA A 91 15.30 -6.33 5.80
N LYS A 92 16.35 -6.40 4.97
CA LYS A 92 17.57 -5.60 5.15
C LYS A 92 17.37 -4.16 4.70
N THR A 93 16.67 -3.98 3.59
CA THR A 93 16.43 -2.68 2.96
C THR A 93 15.05 -2.11 3.31
N ASN A 94 14.18 -2.92 3.90
CA ASN A 94 12.76 -2.62 4.12
C ASN A 94 12.01 -2.28 2.83
N GLN A 95 12.46 -2.87 1.72
CA GLN A 95 11.85 -2.72 0.40
C GLN A 95 11.05 -3.94 0.04
N ILE A 96 10.08 -3.77 -0.86
CA ILE A 96 9.43 -4.86 -1.57
C ILE A 96 9.64 -4.62 -3.06
N ILE A 97 10.28 -5.58 -3.73
CA ILE A 97 10.78 -5.46 -5.11
C ILE A 97 10.27 -6.59 -5.99
N LYS A 98 10.10 -6.32 -7.29
CA LYS A 98 9.76 -7.36 -8.27
C LYS A 98 10.87 -8.41 -8.36
N LYS A 99 10.50 -9.69 -8.39
CA LYS A 99 11.41 -10.81 -8.70
C LYS A 99 10.94 -11.59 -9.92
#